data_AF-A0A269XE31-F1
#
_entry.id   AF-A0A269XE31-F1
#
_cell.length_a   1.000
_cell.length_b   1.000
_cell.length_c   1.000
_cell.angle_alpha   90.00
_cell.angle_beta   90.00
_cell.angle_gamma   90.00
#
_symmetry.space_group_name_H-M   'P 1'
#
loop_
_entity.id
_entity.type
_entity.pdbx_description
1 polymer ?
#
loop_
_entity_poly.entity_id
_entity_poly.type
_entity_poly.pdbx_seq_one_letter_code
_entity_poly.pdbx_strand_id
1 'polypeptide(L)'
;TLGKASDKPEFNNFTWAAMLFCAGIGSDILYWGVIEWAFYYQVPPNGAKSMSDEALQYATQYGMFHWGPIAWAIYVLPALPIG
;
A
#
# COMPACT_ATOMS: atom_id res chain seq x y z
N THR A 1 14.44 19.59 -8.61
CA THR A 1 14.81 18.24 -9.07
C THR A 1 15.57 17.57 -7.96
N LEU A 2 15.51 16.25 -7.86
CA LEU A 2 16.47 15.50 -7.06
C LEU A 2 17.75 15.45 -7.90
N GLY A 3 18.77 16.23 -7.52
CA GLY A 3 19.95 16.52 -8.35
C GLY A 3 20.07 17.99 -8.79
N LYS A 4 20.91 18.28 -9.78
CA LYS A 4 21.10 19.65 -10.31
C LYS A 4 19.91 20.07 -11.16
N ALA A 5 19.77 21.38 -11.39
CA ALA A 5 18.69 21.94 -12.20
C ALA A 5 18.76 21.50 -13.69
N SER A 6 19.95 21.17 -14.18
CA SER A 6 20.19 20.70 -15.55
C SER A 6 20.02 19.19 -15.72
N ASP A 7 19.88 18.45 -14.62
CA ASP A 7 19.85 17.00 -14.68
C ASP A 7 18.52 16.51 -15.24
N LYS A 8 18.59 15.43 -16.04
CA LYS A 8 17.43 14.76 -16.61
C LYS A 8 17.18 13.46 -15.85
N PRO A 9 15.92 13.00 -15.72
CA PRO A 9 15.64 11.69 -15.15
C PRO A 9 16.40 10.59 -15.90
N GLU A 10 17.05 9.71 -15.16
CA GLU A 10 17.80 8.57 -15.71
C GLU A 10 16.89 7.54 -16.37
N PHE A 11 15.67 7.38 -15.82
CA PHE A 11 14.66 6.46 -16.32
C PHE A 11 13.44 7.22 -16.82
N ASN A 12 12.80 6.71 -17.87
CA ASN A 12 11.50 7.22 -18.31
C ASN A 12 10.40 6.88 -17.28
N ASN A 13 9.25 7.57 -17.38
CA ASN A 13 8.16 7.43 -16.41
C ASN A 13 7.63 5.99 -16.26
N PHE A 14 7.62 5.21 -17.35
CA PHE A 14 7.13 3.84 -17.31
C PHE A 14 8.11 2.92 -16.58
N THR A 15 9.40 3.00 -16.92
CA THR A 15 10.45 2.23 -16.24
C THR A 15 10.53 2.59 -14.76
N TRP A 16 10.44 3.87 -14.42
CA TRP A 16 10.40 4.33 -13.02
C TRP A 16 9.19 3.75 -12.25
N ALA A 17 7.98 3.82 -12.83
CA ALA A 17 6.79 3.26 -12.20
C ALA A 17 6.90 1.73 -12.01
N ALA A 18 7.44 1.01 -13.00
CA ALA A 18 7.67 -0.42 -12.90
C ALA A 18 8.65 -0.77 -11.76
N MET A 19 9.73 0.01 -11.59
CA MET A 19 10.67 -0.18 -10.48
C MET A 19 10.00 0.03 -9.12
N LEU A 20 9.10 1.01 -8.98
CA LEU A 20 8.35 1.21 -7.73
C LEU A 20 7.48 0.00 -7.38
N PHE A 21 6.76 -0.57 -8.36
CA PHE A 21 5.96 -1.78 -8.14
C PHE A 21 6.83 -2.98 -7.76
N CYS A 22 7.97 -3.18 -8.44
CA CYS A 22 8.88 -4.28 -8.12
C CYS A 22 9.54 -4.13 -6.74
N ALA A 23 9.87 -2.91 -6.32
CA ALA A 23 10.52 -2.65 -5.04
C ALA A 23 9.58 -2.82 -3.84
N GLY A 24 8.29 -2.52 -4.00
CA GLY A 24 7.35 -2.53 -2.87
C GLY A 24 6.45 -3.76 -2.76
N ILE A 25 6.51 -4.73 -3.68
CA ILE A 25 5.83 -6.01 -3.52
C ILE A 25 6.73 -6.99 -2.75
N GLY A 26 6.43 -7.14 -1.46
CA GLY A 26 7.11 -8.07 -0.56
C GLY A 26 6.33 -9.36 -0.28
N SER A 27 6.98 -10.31 0.40
CA SER A 27 6.37 -11.57 0.86
C SER A 27 5.14 -11.36 1.75
N ASP A 28 5.10 -10.23 2.48
CA ASP A 28 4.03 -9.89 3.40
C ASP A 28 2.69 -9.64 2.69
N ILE A 29 2.72 -9.00 1.51
CA ILE A 29 1.53 -8.79 0.67
C ILE A 29 0.97 -10.12 0.17
N LEU A 30 1.83 -11.09 -0.14
CA LEU A 30 1.38 -12.42 -0.57
C LEU A 30 0.68 -13.19 0.56
N TYR A 31 1.12 -12.98 1.80
CA TYR A 31 0.51 -13.60 2.97
C TYR A 31 -0.79 -12.89 3.36
N TRP A 32 -0.71 -11.60 3.69
CA TRP A 32 -1.86 -10.83 4.19
C TRP A 32 -2.88 -10.51 3.11
N GLY A 33 -2.46 -10.31 1.86
CA GLY A 33 -3.39 -10.09 0.75
C GLY A 33 -4.39 -11.23 0.56
N VAL A 34 -4.05 -12.44 1.01
CA VAL A 34 -4.94 -13.60 0.94
C VAL A 34 -5.80 -13.77 2.18
N ILE A 35 -5.32 -13.38 3.37
CA ILE A 35 -5.98 -13.73 4.65
C ILE A 35 -6.64 -12.55 5.38
N GLU A 36 -6.19 -11.32 5.13
CA GLU A 36 -6.56 -10.15 5.93
C GLU A 36 -8.07 -9.86 5.86
N TRP A 37 -8.66 -9.95 4.67
CA TRP A 37 -10.10 -9.76 4.48
C TRP A 37 -10.92 -10.76 5.31
N ALA A 38 -10.46 -12.01 5.40
CA ALA A 38 -11.17 -13.07 6.12
C ALA A 38 -11.12 -12.80 7.63
N PHE A 39 -9.99 -12.31 8.13
CA PHE A 39 -9.84 -11.88 9.51
C PHE A 39 -10.82 -10.76 9.85
N TYR A 40 -10.88 -9.69 9.04
CA TYR A 40 -11.81 -8.58 9.27
C TYR A 40 -13.28 -8.95 9.10
N TYR A 41 -13.59 -9.96 8.29
CA TYR A 41 -14.96 -10.45 8.16
C TYR A 41 -15.41 -11.27 9.39
N GLN A 42 -14.50 -12.07 9.95
CA GLN A 42 -14.77 -12.93 11.12
C GLN A 42 -14.69 -12.16 12.44
N VAL A 43 -13.74 -11.25 12.58
CA VAL A 43 -13.50 -10.46 13.79
C VAL A 43 -13.47 -8.98 13.40
N PRO A 44 -14.62 -8.40 13.02
CA PRO A 44 -14.67 -7.03 12.54
C PRO A 44 -14.40 -6.02 13.67
N PRO A 45 -13.80 -4.86 13.34
CA PRO A 45 -13.58 -3.78 14.30
C PRO A 45 -14.89 -3.07 14.64
N ASN A 46 -14.81 -2.12 15.59
CA ASN A 46 -15.90 -1.19 15.93
C ASN A 46 -17.21 -1.85 16.41
N GLY A 47 -17.15 -3.10 16.89
CA GLY A 47 -18.29 -3.79 17.48
C GLY A 47 -19.30 -4.33 16.46
N ALA A 48 -18.97 -4.33 15.16
CA ALA A 48 -19.81 -4.95 14.15
C ALA A 48 -19.99 -6.46 14.42
N LYS A 49 -21.13 -7.00 13.99
CA LYS A 49 -21.38 -8.43 14.13
C LYS A 49 -20.52 -9.21 13.13
N SER A 50 -19.88 -10.27 13.60
CA SER A 50 -19.15 -11.23 12.75
C SER A 50 -20.00 -11.71 11.56
N MET A 51 -19.38 -11.79 10.38
CA MET A 51 -19.98 -12.25 9.13
C MET A 51 -21.28 -11.51 8.72
N SER A 52 -21.36 -10.23 9.07
CA SER A 52 -22.45 -9.33 8.65
C SER A 52 -22.06 -8.48 7.44
N ASP A 53 -23.04 -7.82 6.82
CA ASP A 53 -22.78 -6.88 5.72
C ASP A 53 -21.86 -5.72 6.16
N GLU A 54 -21.96 -5.28 7.41
CA GLU A 54 -21.08 -4.26 7.97
C GLU A 54 -19.64 -4.78 8.13
N ALA A 55 -19.47 -6.03 8.57
CA ALA A 55 -18.16 -6.68 8.63
C ALA A 55 -17.52 -6.81 7.24
N LEU A 56 -18.33 -7.09 6.21
CA LEU A 56 -17.86 -7.14 4.82
C LEU A 56 -17.37 -5.77 4.34
N GLN A 57 -18.07 -4.69 4.70
CA GLN A 57 -17.60 -3.34 4.39
C GLN A 57 -16.23 -3.06 5.03
N TYR A 58 -16.06 -3.35 6.32
CA TYR A 58 -14.76 -3.19 6.96
C TYR A 58 -13.67 -4.06 6.33
N ALA A 59 -13.97 -5.31 5.98
CA ALA A 59 -13.01 -6.21 5.34
C ALA A 59 -12.46 -5.67 4.00
N THR A 60 -13.28 -4.96 3.24
CA THR A 60 -12.84 -4.32 1.98
C THR A 60 -12.09 -3.00 2.20
N GLN A 61 -12.46 -2.23 3.22
CA GLN A 61 -11.87 -0.92 3.50
C GLN A 61 -10.49 -1.02 4.15
N TYR A 62 -10.32 -1.93 5.12
CA TYR A 62 -9.07 -2.02 5.89
C TYR A 62 -7.88 -2.46 5.04
N GLY A 63 -8.07 -3.40 4.10
CA GLY A 63 -7.02 -3.77 3.16
C GLY A 63 -6.53 -2.57 2.33
N MET A 64 -7.46 -1.73 1.84
CA MET A 64 -7.10 -0.50 1.13
C MET A 64 -6.45 0.55 2.03
N PHE A 65 -6.80 0.59 3.32
CA PHE A 65 -6.15 1.49 4.27
C PHE A 65 -4.70 1.06 4.56
N HIS A 66 -4.45 -0.24 4.77
CA HIS A 66 -3.13 -0.78 5.07
C HIS A 66 -2.18 -0.85 3.88
N TRP A 67 -2.71 -1.09 2.67
CA TRP A 67 -1.87 -1.36 1.48
C TRP A 67 -2.08 -0.35 0.34
N GLY A 68 -3.04 0.57 0.50
CA GLY A 68 -3.34 1.60 -0.48
C GLY A 68 -2.49 2.86 -0.31
N PRO A 69 -2.88 3.98 -0.95
CA PRO A 69 -2.02 5.15 -1.14
C PRO A 69 -1.41 5.73 0.14
N ILE A 70 -2.12 5.66 1.27
CA ILE A 70 -1.63 6.15 2.57
C ILE A 70 -0.36 5.41 3.01
N ALA A 71 -0.31 4.09 2.86
CA ALA A 71 0.85 3.29 3.26
C ALA A 71 2.09 3.66 2.44
N TRP A 72 1.92 3.85 1.14
CA TRP A 72 3.00 4.24 0.23
C TRP A 72 3.48 5.67 0.43
N ALA A 73 2.58 6.59 0.82
CA ALA A 73 2.92 7.99 1.05
C ALA A 73 3.99 8.17 2.14
N ILE A 74 4.05 7.26 3.11
CA ILE A 74 5.05 7.30 4.20
C ILE A 74 6.47 7.15 3.63
N TYR A 75 6.68 6.39 2.55
CA TYR A 75 7.99 6.22 1.94
C TYR A 75 8.56 7.49 1.31
N VAL A 76 7.72 8.49 1.02
CA VAL A 76 8.18 9.79 0.49
C VAL A 76 9.06 10.52 1.52
N LEU A 77 8.77 10.37 2.82
CA LEU A 77 9.49 11.07 3.89
C LEU A 77 11.00 10.75 3.89
N PRO A 78 11.45 9.48 3.91
CA PRO A 78 12.87 9.16 3.77
C PRO A 78 13.38 9.29 2.33
N ALA A 79 12.53 9.10 1.32
CA ALA A 79 12.98 9.15 -0.08
C ALA A 79 13.44 10.55 -0.51
N LEU A 80 12.81 11.62 -0.02
CA LEU A 80 13.16 13.00 -0.39
C LEU A 80 14.57 13.45 0.03
N PRO A 81 15.04 13.23 1.27
CA PRO A 81 16.39 13.62 1.69
C PRO A 81 17.49 12.65 1.25
N ILE A 82 17.16 11.38 0.97
CA ILE A 82 18.12 10.38 0.49
C ILE A 82 18.33 10.51 -1.02
N GLY A 83 17.25 10.83 -1.75
CA GLY A 83 17.21 10.92 -3.21
C GLY A 83 17.85 12.16 -3.81
#